data_AF-A0A1F9UJ19-F1
#
_entry.id   AF-A0A1F9UJ19-F1
#
_cell.length_a   1.000
_cell.length_b   1.000
_cell.length_c   1.000
_cell.angle_alpha   90.00
_cell.angle_beta   90.00
_cell.angle_gamma   90.00
#
_symmetry.space_group_name_H-M   'P 1'
#
loop_
_entity.id
_entity.type
_entity.pdbx_description
1 polymer ?
#
loop_
_entity_poly.entity_id
_entity_poly.type
_entity_poly.pdbx_seq_one_letter_code
_entity_poly.pdbx_strand_id
1 'polypeptide(L)'
;MDKPHRSAVKTLLASGLIVLGLGVWKQAHAANPDTLTITVTPGNVTYGVQISSPFVQGYAFGTVNVGLTTVSTVAIGVQNAGNIMEYFSLGVVDNTPTYGWSNALAQSNTTYAMYALFQSGQPLESDFNGAANNVPTSPPASAATKHGQASTKTNPGSSQSLWLRLGMPTGVNDQGEHTLTLSINGQSN
;
A
#
# COMPACT_ATOMS: atom_id res chain seq x y z
N MET A 1 35.57 -68.04 -68.80
CA MET A 1 34.98 -68.60 -67.57
C MET A 1 34.80 -67.42 -66.62
N ASP A 2 33.56 -66.93 -66.56
CA ASP A 2 33.13 -65.80 -65.74
C ASP A 2 33.34 -66.06 -64.25
N LYS A 3 33.75 -65.02 -63.50
CA LYS A 3 33.14 -64.48 -62.26
C LYS A 3 34.14 -63.75 -61.33
N PRO A 4 33.67 -62.82 -60.48
CA PRO A 4 34.06 -61.42 -60.60
C PRO A 4 34.40 -60.72 -59.27
N HIS A 5 34.66 -59.41 -59.37
CA HIS A 5 34.20 -58.33 -58.47
C HIS A 5 34.12 -58.56 -56.94
N ARG A 6 34.85 -57.70 -56.20
CA ARG A 6 34.39 -56.76 -55.14
C ARG A 6 35.51 -56.63 -54.09
N SER A 7 36.10 -55.44 -53.91
CA SER A 7 35.57 -54.27 -53.17
C SER A 7 35.94 -54.32 -51.69
N ALA A 8 36.04 -53.11 -51.12
CA ALA A 8 36.01 -52.76 -49.70
C ALA A 8 37.34 -52.67 -48.92
N VAL A 9 37.90 -51.44 -48.94
CA VAL A 9 37.91 -50.49 -47.80
C VAL A 9 38.50 -50.96 -46.45
N LYS A 10 39.61 -50.25 -46.11
CA LYS A 10 40.11 -49.77 -44.80
C LYS A 10 40.28 -50.76 -43.66
N THR A 11 41.54 -50.96 -43.25
CA THR A 11 41.89 -51.26 -41.86
C THR A 11 43.26 -50.69 -41.49
N LEU A 12 43.22 -49.85 -40.44
CA LEU A 12 44.22 -49.53 -39.42
C LEU A 12 45.70 -49.91 -39.63
N LEU A 13 46.58 -48.97 -39.28
CA LEU A 13 47.47 -49.03 -38.11
C LEU A 13 48.17 -47.65 -38.03
N ALA A 14 47.95 -46.86 -36.98
CA ALA A 14 48.72 -46.95 -35.73
C ALA A 14 50.21 -46.65 -36.05
N SER A 15 50.89 -45.65 -35.53
CA SER A 15 50.77 -44.89 -34.29
C SER A 15 51.81 -43.78 -34.44
N GLY A 16 51.57 -42.59 -33.91
CA GLY A 16 52.62 -41.58 -34.01
C GLY A 16 52.28 -40.26 -33.38
N LEU A 17 51.98 -40.28 -32.08
CA LEU A 17 52.42 -39.28 -31.12
C LEU A 17 52.46 -37.83 -31.66
N ILE A 18 51.31 -37.16 -31.71
CA ILE A 18 51.27 -35.70 -31.80
C ILE A 18 50.77 -35.18 -30.47
N VAL A 19 51.78 -34.83 -29.66
CA VAL A 19 51.85 -33.68 -28.77
C VAL A 19 50.57 -33.39 -28.00
N LEU A 20 50.65 -33.61 -26.69
CA LEU A 20 49.95 -32.86 -25.65
C LEU A 20 50.15 -31.35 -25.91
N GLY A 21 49.42 -30.83 -26.89
CA GLY A 21 49.10 -29.43 -26.98
C GLY A 21 48.21 -29.19 -25.79
N LEU A 22 48.82 -28.68 -24.73
CA LEU A 22 48.19 -27.95 -23.64
C LEU A 22 47.43 -26.78 -24.28
N GLY A 23 46.33 -27.10 -24.96
CA GLY A 23 45.29 -26.17 -25.30
C GLY A 23 44.70 -25.76 -23.98
N VAL A 24 45.32 -24.74 -23.39
CA VAL A 24 44.75 -23.94 -22.33
C VAL A 24 43.41 -23.51 -22.92
N TRP A 25 42.33 -24.19 -22.54
CA TRP A 25 41.01 -23.63 -22.65
C TRP A 25 41.05 -22.44 -21.70
N LYS A 26 41.60 -21.31 -22.18
CA LYS A 26 41.20 -20.01 -21.70
C LYS A 26 39.71 -19.98 -22.00
N GLN A 27 38.92 -20.46 -21.06
CA GLN A 27 37.56 -19.98 -20.91
C GLN A 27 37.74 -18.47 -20.91
N ALA A 28 37.38 -17.84 -22.02
CA ALA A 28 37.30 -16.41 -22.11
C ALA A 28 36.15 -16.03 -21.18
N HIS A 29 36.46 -15.93 -19.89
CA HIS A 29 35.57 -15.31 -18.95
C HIS A 29 35.42 -13.87 -19.43
N ALA A 30 34.21 -13.51 -19.87
CA ALA A 30 33.85 -12.13 -20.13
C ALA A 30 33.99 -11.40 -18.79
N ALA A 31 35.18 -10.83 -18.55
CA ALA A 31 35.61 -10.40 -17.22
C ALA A 31 35.00 -9.07 -16.79
N ASN A 32 34.20 -8.41 -17.64
CA ASN A 32 33.50 -7.18 -17.31
C ASN A 32 32.12 -7.19 -18.01
N PRO A 33 31.03 -7.59 -17.33
CA PRO A 33 29.70 -7.30 -17.83
C PRO A 33 29.53 -5.78 -17.90
N ASP A 34 29.14 -5.28 -19.08
CA ASP A 34 28.78 -3.88 -19.27
C ASP A 34 27.35 -3.68 -18.74
N THR A 35 27.15 -2.67 -17.90
CA THR A 35 25.85 -2.41 -17.26
C THR A 35 25.15 -1.26 -17.97
N LEU A 36 24.00 -1.55 -18.57
CA LEU A 36 23.09 -0.55 -19.12
C LEU A 36 22.07 -0.14 -18.06
N THR A 37 22.05 1.15 -17.70
CA THR A 37 20.98 1.72 -16.88
C THR A 37 19.88 2.25 -17.79
N ILE A 38 18.73 1.57 -17.81
CA ILE A 38 17.52 2.03 -18.50
C ILE A 38 16.63 2.75 -17.49
N THR A 39 16.40 4.04 -17.71
CA THR A 39 15.42 4.83 -16.93
C THR A 39 14.16 5.01 -17.76
N VAL A 40 13.03 4.55 -17.22
CA VAL A 40 11.70 4.73 -17.82
C VAL A 40 10.86 5.56 -16.86
N THR A 41 10.26 6.64 -17.37
CA THR A 41 9.24 7.40 -16.65
C THR A 41 7.87 7.04 -17.24
N PRO A 42 6.97 6.41 -16.49
CA PRO A 42 5.62 6.14 -16.96
C PRO A 42 4.87 7.47 -17.20
N GLY A 43 4.31 7.63 -18.41
CA GLY A 43 3.37 8.71 -18.71
C GLY A 43 1.95 8.36 -18.26
N ASN A 44 1.09 9.38 -18.15
CA ASN A 44 -0.35 9.24 -17.89
C ASN A 44 -0.72 8.52 -16.59
N VAL A 45 0.07 8.62 -15.52
CA VAL A 45 -0.30 8.06 -14.20
C VAL A 45 -1.14 9.06 -13.43
N THR A 46 -2.32 8.66 -12.96
CA THR A 46 -3.20 9.47 -12.13
C THR A 46 -3.60 8.74 -10.85
N TYR A 47 -3.50 9.44 -9.72
CA TYR A 47 -4.14 9.07 -8.46
C TYR A 47 -5.48 9.82 -8.37
N GLY A 48 -6.47 9.22 -7.73
CA GLY A 48 -7.78 9.86 -7.60
C GLY A 48 -8.63 9.14 -6.58
N VAL A 49 -9.26 9.88 -5.69
CA VAL A 49 -10.14 9.32 -4.66
C VAL A 49 -11.55 9.84 -4.89
N GLN A 50 -12.50 8.93 -4.96
CA GLN A 50 -13.92 9.26 -4.88
C GLN A 50 -14.47 8.72 -3.56
N ILE A 51 -15.05 9.61 -2.76
CA ILE A 51 -15.67 9.27 -1.48
C ILE A 51 -17.18 9.17 -1.70
N SER A 52 -17.77 8.04 -1.33
CA SER A 52 -19.22 7.86 -1.25
C SER A 52 -19.62 7.68 0.21
N SER A 53 -20.44 8.61 0.71
CA SER A 53 -21.05 8.51 2.03
C SER A 53 -22.57 8.47 1.84
N PRO A 54 -23.31 7.63 2.59
CA PRO A 54 -24.77 7.69 2.60
C PRO A 54 -25.29 9.00 3.21
N PHE A 55 -24.43 9.74 3.91
CA PHE A 55 -24.70 11.06 4.44
C PHE A 55 -24.02 12.13 3.59
N VAL A 56 -24.83 13.00 2.98
CA VAL A 56 -24.37 14.08 2.08
C VAL A 56 -23.44 15.07 2.81
N GLN A 57 -23.63 15.26 4.11
CA GLN A 57 -22.86 16.20 4.94
C GLN A 57 -21.65 15.55 5.64
N GLY A 58 -21.32 14.29 5.32
CA GLY A 58 -20.33 13.50 6.06
C GLY A 58 -20.94 12.66 7.19
N TYR A 59 -20.13 11.80 7.81
CA TYR A 59 -20.58 10.88 8.85
C TYR A 59 -20.76 11.62 10.20
N ALA A 60 -21.94 11.47 10.81
CA ALA A 60 -22.22 12.01 12.14
C ALA A 60 -22.25 10.89 13.19
N PHE A 61 -21.42 10.99 14.23
CA PHE A 61 -21.44 10.06 15.37
C PHE A 61 -22.65 10.28 16.30
N GLY A 62 -23.35 11.41 16.18
CA GLY A 62 -24.36 11.84 17.14
C GLY A 62 -23.73 12.29 18.46
N THR A 63 -24.48 12.16 19.55
CA THR A 63 -23.99 12.50 20.90
C THR A 63 -23.08 11.40 21.43
N VAL A 64 -21.84 11.75 21.74
CA VAL A 64 -20.86 10.87 22.39
C VAL A 64 -20.41 11.54 23.68
N ASN A 65 -20.53 10.85 24.82
CA ASN A 65 -20.11 11.43 26.09
C ASN A 65 -18.58 11.52 26.19
N VAL A 66 -18.10 12.48 26.98
CA VAL A 66 -16.68 12.64 27.30
C VAL A 66 -16.09 11.37 27.89
N GLY A 67 -14.83 11.08 27.55
CA GLY A 67 -14.12 9.87 27.96
C GLY A 67 -14.65 8.56 27.36
N LEU A 68 -15.72 8.59 26.55
CA LEU A 68 -16.19 7.41 25.83
C LEU A 68 -15.63 7.34 24.42
N THR A 69 -15.78 6.15 23.83
CA THR A 69 -15.44 5.86 22.45
C THR A 69 -16.67 5.35 21.71
N THR A 70 -16.65 5.50 20.39
CA THR A 70 -17.71 5.01 19.52
C THR A 70 -17.13 4.62 18.17
N VAL A 71 -17.73 3.62 17.54
CA VAL A 71 -17.39 3.13 16.20
C VAL A 71 -18.50 3.53 15.24
N SER A 72 -18.14 3.88 14.00
CA SER A 72 -19.12 4.20 12.98
C SER A 72 -20.02 2.99 12.70
N THR A 73 -21.32 3.23 12.56
CA THR A 73 -22.31 2.18 12.26
C THR A 73 -22.52 1.97 10.77
N VAL A 74 -21.97 2.87 9.96
CA VAL A 74 -22.04 2.84 8.50
C VAL A 74 -20.65 3.05 7.94
N ALA A 75 -20.30 2.25 6.92
CA ALA A 75 -19.05 2.42 6.19
C ALA A 75 -19.09 3.66 5.30
N ILE A 76 -17.95 4.33 5.19
CA ILE A 76 -17.68 5.31 4.14
C ILE A 76 -17.04 4.56 2.98
N GLY A 77 -17.63 4.63 1.79
CA GLY A 77 -17.05 4.06 0.59
C GLY A 77 -15.91 4.93 0.08
N VAL A 78 -14.74 4.35 -0.16
CA VAL A 78 -13.58 5.02 -0.74
C VAL A 78 -13.17 4.27 -1.99
N GLN A 79 -13.34 4.90 -3.14
CA GLN A 79 -13.02 4.32 -4.44
C GLN A 79 -11.73 4.90 -4.99
N ASN A 80 -10.89 4.02 -5.56
CA ASN A 80 -9.78 4.44 -6.40
C ASN A 80 -10.34 4.87 -7.76
N ALA A 81 -10.40 6.18 -7.95
CA ALA A 81 -10.78 6.85 -9.21
C ALA A 81 -9.55 7.18 -10.10
N GLY A 82 -8.35 6.81 -9.67
CA GLY A 82 -7.14 6.84 -10.48
C GLY A 82 -7.10 5.71 -11.52
N ASN A 83 -5.99 5.64 -12.24
CA ASN A 83 -5.78 4.61 -13.27
C ASN A 83 -4.67 3.60 -12.93
N ILE A 84 -4.10 3.71 -11.72
CA ILE A 84 -3.14 2.75 -11.17
C ILE A 84 -3.61 2.25 -9.80
N MET A 85 -3.05 1.14 -9.34
CA MET A 85 -3.29 0.67 -7.97
C MET A 85 -2.70 1.66 -6.96
N GLU A 86 -3.45 1.98 -5.91
CA GLU A 86 -3.05 2.97 -4.90
C GLU A 86 -3.41 2.53 -3.47
N TYR A 87 -2.71 3.11 -2.50
CA TYR A 87 -3.13 3.14 -1.09
C TYR A 87 -3.86 4.44 -0.81
N PHE A 88 -4.66 4.45 0.25
CA PHE A 88 -5.30 5.66 0.76
C PHE A 88 -4.59 6.17 2.01
N SER A 89 -4.06 7.40 1.97
CA SER A 89 -3.60 8.12 3.16
C SER A 89 -4.71 8.98 3.75
N LEU A 90 -4.72 9.07 5.08
CA LEU A 90 -5.77 9.75 5.84
C LEU A 90 -5.17 10.84 6.73
N GLY A 91 -5.87 11.96 6.84
CA GLY A 91 -5.56 13.03 7.80
C GLY A 91 -6.83 13.61 8.41
N VAL A 92 -6.77 14.10 9.65
CA VAL A 92 -7.94 14.65 10.35
C VAL A 92 -7.63 15.94 11.09
N VAL A 93 -8.48 16.95 10.93
CA VAL A 93 -8.35 18.24 11.61
C VAL A 93 -9.70 18.64 12.20
N ASP A 94 -9.69 19.19 13.41
CA ASP A 94 -10.86 19.90 13.95
C ASP A 94 -10.89 21.31 13.37
N ASN A 95 -11.99 21.65 12.70
CA ASN A 95 -12.20 22.96 12.08
C ASN A 95 -12.99 23.92 12.96
N THR A 96 -13.26 23.54 14.21
CA THR A 96 -14.03 24.34 15.15
C THR A 96 -13.15 25.45 15.73
N PRO A 97 -13.39 26.72 15.36
CA PRO A 97 -12.42 27.81 15.54
C PRO A 97 -12.20 28.24 17.00
N THR A 98 -13.08 27.85 17.91
CA THR A 98 -13.16 28.48 19.24
C THR A 98 -12.40 27.71 20.32
N TYR A 99 -12.29 26.39 20.23
CA TYR A 99 -11.84 25.56 21.36
C TYR A 99 -10.68 24.60 21.03
N GLY A 100 -10.32 24.48 19.75
CA GLY A 100 -9.02 23.96 19.31
C GLY A 100 -8.72 22.53 19.76
N TRP A 101 -9.68 21.60 19.61
CA TRP A 101 -9.34 20.21 19.88
C TRP A 101 -8.29 19.73 18.87
N SER A 102 -7.35 18.90 19.34
CA SER A 102 -6.36 18.29 18.46
C SER A 102 -6.46 16.78 18.53
N ASN A 103 -6.21 16.13 17.39
CA ASN A 103 -6.16 14.68 17.34
C ASN A 103 -4.83 14.18 17.93
N ALA A 104 -4.91 13.21 18.84
CA ALA A 104 -3.76 12.52 19.39
C ALA A 104 -4.07 11.04 19.68
N LEU A 105 -3.02 10.23 19.83
CA LEU A 105 -3.16 8.83 20.26
C LEU A 105 -3.75 8.71 21.67
N ALA A 106 -3.38 9.63 22.56
CA ALA A 106 -3.89 9.68 23.93
C ALA A 106 -4.91 10.81 24.06
N GLN A 107 -6.08 10.47 24.59
CA GLN A 107 -7.11 11.44 24.92
C GLN A 107 -6.71 12.25 26.15
N SER A 108 -7.10 13.51 26.16
CA SER A 108 -6.93 14.47 27.26
C SER A 108 -8.13 15.40 27.27
N ASN A 109 -8.11 16.48 28.06
CA ASN A 109 -9.22 17.42 28.11
C ASN A 109 -9.42 18.24 26.83
N THR A 110 -8.44 18.25 25.92
CA THR A 110 -8.51 18.99 24.64
C THR A 110 -8.03 18.14 23.46
N THR A 111 -7.86 16.83 23.67
CA THR A 111 -7.46 15.92 22.59
C THR A 111 -8.46 14.79 22.43
N TYR A 112 -8.94 14.63 21.21
CA TYR A 112 -9.68 13.45 20.79
C TYR A 112 -8.73 12.46 20.11
N ALA A 113 -9.20 11.24 19.90
CA ALA A 113 -8.45 10.24 19.17
C ALA A 113 -9.32 9.66 18.05
N MET A 114 -9.02 10.01 16.80
CA MET A 114 -9.65 9.45 15.61
C MET A 114 -8.83 8.28 15.10
N TYR A 115 -9.50 7.15 14.88
CA TYR A 115 -8.93 5.99 14.23
C TYR A 115 -9.73 5.66 12.98
N ALA A 116 -9.06 5.05 12.03
CA ALA A 116 -9.61 4.63 10.77
C ALA A 116 -9.12 3.24 10.40
N LEU A 117 -10.00 2.47 9.77
CA LEU A 117 -9.72 1.10 9.37
C LEU A 117 -10.47 0.76 8.06
N PHE A 118 -9.72 0.33 7.06
CA PHE A 118 -10.30 -0.25 5.84
C PHE A 118 -10.59 -1.73 6.07
N GLN A 119 -11.87 -2.11 6.05
CA GLN A 119 -12.30 -3.50 6.16
C GLN A 119 -13.73 -3.70 5.63
N SER A 120 -14.06 -4.91 5.19
CA SER A 120 -15.33 -5.20 4.51
C SER A 120 -16.57 -5.18 5.41
N GLY A 121 -16.44 -5.56 6.68
CA GLY A 121 -17.51 -5.55 7.69
C GLY A 121 -17.34 -4.43 8.70
N GLN A 122 -18.34 -4.23 9.56
CA GLN A 122 -18.18 -3.29 10.68
C GLN A 122 -17.12 -3.85 11.65
N PRO A 123 -16.06 -3.08 11.96
CA PRO A 123 -15.07 -3.46 12.96
C PRO A 123 -15.69 -3.59 14.35
N LEU A 124 -15.08 -4.43 15.18
CA LEU A 124 -15.19 -4.32 16.62
C LEU A 124 -14.31 -3.18 17.13
N GLU A 125 -14.62 -2.66 18.32
CA GLU A 125 -13.80 -1.63 19.00
C GLU A 125 -12.33 -2.06 19.12
N SER A 126 -12.07 -3.35 19.40
CA SER A 126 -10.73 -3.91 19.54
C SER A 126 -9.91 -3.92 18.24
N ASP A 127 -10.55 -3.82 17.07
CA ASP A 127 -9.85 -3.89 15.79
C ASP A 127 -9.10 -2.58 15.48
N PHE A 128 -9.47 -1.49 16.14
CA PHE A 128 -8.77 -0.21 16.05
C PHE A 128 -7.52 -0.13 16.94
N ASN A 129 -7.20 -1.19 17.69
CA ASN A 129 -6.03 -1.21 18.55
C ASN A 129 -4.74 -0.99 17.74
N GLY A 130 -3.93 -0.03 18.19
CA GLY A 130 -2.60 0.22 17.64
C GLY A 130 -2.45 1.58 16.95
N ALA A 131 -1.25 2.16 17.09
CA ALA A 131 -0.94 3.48 16.54
C ALA A 131 -0.97 3.55 15.01
N ALA A 132 -0.96 2.41 14.31
CA ALA A 132 -1.08 2.35 12.85
C ALA A 132 -2.49 2.70 12.34
N ASN A 133 -3.51 2.60 13.19
CA ASN A 133 -4.89 2.91 12.82
C ASN A 133 -5.30 4.33 13.22
N ASN A 134 -4.54 5.00 14.10
CA ASN A 134 -4.79 6.40 14.44
C ASN A 134 -4.55 7.30 13.22
N VAL A 135 -5.51 8.16 12.92
CA VAL A 135 -5.44 9.09 11.79
C VAL A 135 -4.60 10.28 12.21
N PRO A 136 -3.46 10.58 11.57
CA PRO A 136 -2.66 11.76 11.89
C PRO A 136 -3.37 13.06 11.51
N THR A 137 -2.83 14.21 11.90
CA THR A 137 -3.42 15.51 11.54
C THR A 137 -3.29 15.86 10.05
N SER A 138 -2.32 15.26 9.36
CA SER A 138 -2.13 15.37 7.91
C SER A 138 -1.88 14.01 7.29
N PRO A 139 -2.36 13.77 6.04
CA PRO A 139 -2.12 12.50 5.36
C PRO A 139 -0.61 12.18 5.29
N PRO A 140 -0.18 11.00 5.77
CA PRO A 140 1.24 10.62 5.73
C PRO A 140 1.67 10.29 4.30
N ALA A 141 2.97 10.47 4.03
CA ALA A 141 3.56 10.14 2.72
C ALA A 141 3.61 8.63 2.40
N SER A 142 3.29 7.77 3.37
CA SER A 142 3.17 6.32 3.18
C SER A 142 2.02 5.77 4.01
N ALA A 143 1.18 4.94 3.39
CA ALA A 143 -0.02 4.36 3.97
C ALA A 143 -0.08 2.83 3.83
N ALA A 144 0.88 2.19 3.18
CA ALA A 144 0.90 0.75 2.96
C ALA A 144 0.64 -0.08 4.23
N THR A 145 1.24 0.32 5.35
CA THR A 145 1.12 -0.40 6.64
C THR A 145 0.14 0.26 7.61
N LYS A 146 -0.70 1.19 7.13
CA LYS A 146 -1.61 1.99 7.95
C LYS A 146 -3.07 1.62 7.69
N HIS A 147 -3.91 1.85 8.70
CA HIS A 147 -5.37 1.77 8.60
C HIS A 147 -5.89 0.44 8.04
N GLY A 148 -5.22 -0.67 8.35
CA GLY A 148 -5.59 -2.02 7.90
C GLY A 148 -5.31 -2.37 6.44
N GLN A 149 -4.58 -1.54 5.69
CA GLN A 149 -4.30 -1.82 4.27
C GLN A 149 -3.29 -2.96 4.05
N ALA A 150 -2.47 -3.32 5.05
CA ALA A 150 -1.59 -4.49 5.05
C ALA A 150 -0.77 -4.68 3.75
N SER A 151 -0.24 -3.59 3.19
CA SER A 151 0.50 -3.55 1.92
C SER A 151 -0.28 -4.07 0.70
N THR A 152 -1.61 -4.02 0.77
CA THR A 152 -2.51 -4.34 -0.34
C THR A 152 -3.09 -3.06 -0.91
N LYS A 153 -2.80 -2.80 -2.20
CA LYS A 153 -3.34 -1.64 -2.93
C LYS A 153 -4.75 -1.91 -3.43
N THR A 154 -5.52 -0.85 -3.59
CA THR A 154 -6.85 -0.89 -4.21
C THR A 154 -6.72 -0.73 -5.72
N ASN A 155 -7.34 -1.63 -6.49
CA ASN A 155 -7.36 -1.56 -7.95
C ASN A 155 -8.16 -0.35 -8.47
N PRO A 156 -7.82 0.21 -9.65
CA PRO A 156 -8.64 1.22 -10.31
C PRO A 156 -10.11 0.82 -10.42
N GLY A 157 -11.01 1.75 -10.11
CA GLY A 157 -12.45 1.54 -10.09
C GLY A 157 -12.97 0.68 -8.93
N SER A 158 -12.11 0.09 -8.11
CA SER A 158 -12.51 -0.69 -6.93
C SER A 158 -12.70 0.20 -5.71
N SER A 159 -13.58 -0.24 -4.81
CA SER A 159 -13.90 0.47 -3.57
C SER A 159 -13.47 -0.32 -2.34
N GLN A 160 -13.11 0.41 -1.29
CA GLN A 160 -12.90 -0.07 0.06
C GLN A 160 -13.94 0.54 1.01
N SER A 161 -14.23 -0.19 2.07
CA SER A 161 -15.09 0.29 3.16
C SER A 161 -14.21 0.84 4.27
N LEU A 162 -14.31 2.15 4.50
CA LEU A 162 -13.63 2.87 5.56
C LEU A 162 -14.55 2.98 6.78
N TRP A 163 -14.03 2.57 7.92
CA TRP A 163 -14.68 2.67 9.22
C TRP A 163 -13.91 3.59 10.13
N LEU A 164 -14.64 4.32 10.97
CA LEU A 164 -14.09 5.31 11.87
C LEU A 164 -14.36 4.91 13.32
N ARG A 165 -13.43 5.23 14.20
CA ARG A 165 -13.65 5.20 15.64
C ARG A 165 -13.23 6.53 16.23
N LEU A 166 -14.14 7.15 16.97
CA LEU A 166 -13.89 8.37 17.71
C LEU A 166 -13.72 8.05 19.19
N GLY A 167 -12.61 8.48 19.77
CA GLY A 167 -12.44 8.63 21.20
C GLY A 167 -12.61 10.09 21.61
N MET A 168 -13.59 10.38 22.47
CA MET A 168 -13.85 11.73 22.97
C MET A 168 -12.79 12.20 23.98
N PRO A 169 -12.49 13.50 24.06
CA PRO A 169 -11.70 14.07 25.16
C PRO A 169 -12.15 13.56 26.55
N THR A 170 -11.22 13.39 27.48
CA THR A 170 -11.50 12.90 28.85
C THR A 170 -12.18 13.94 29.74
N GLY A 171 -12.19 15.18 29.28
CA GLY A 171 -12.91 16.31 29.85
C GLY A 171 -13.15 17.31 28.73
N VAL A 172 -13.96 18.33 28.98
CA VAL A 172 -14.19 19.39 28.01
C VAL A 172 -14.11 20.75 28.68
N ASN A 173 -13.48 21.69 28.00
CA ASN A 173 -13.46 23.09 28.41
C ASN A 173 -14.59 23.89 27.72
N ASP A 174 -15.37 23.22 26.87
CA ASP A 174 -16.44 23.77 26.05
C ASP A 174 -17.57 22.73 25.85
N GLN A 175 -18.76 23.19 25.50
CA GLN A 175 -19.91 22.31 25.21
C GLN A 175 -20.39 22.49 23.77
N GLY A 176 -19.53 23.02 22.90
CA GLY A 176 -19.87 23.29 21.51
C GLY A 176 -19.94 22.00 20.69
N GLU A 177 -20.62 22.07 19.55
CA GLU A 177 -20.46 21.04 18.52
C GLU A 177 -19.11 21.21 17.83
N HIS A 178 -18.40 20.10 17.61
CA HIS A 178 -17.13 20.08 16.89
C HIS A 178 -17.27 19.45 15.51
N THR A 179 -16.78 20.15 14.48
CA THR A 179 -16.71 19.63 13.11
C THR A 179 -15.29 19.17 12.78
N LEU A 180 -15.12 17.86 12.61
CA LEU A 180 -13.86 17.27 12.17
C LEU A 180 -13.87 17.06 10.65
N THR A 181 -12.78 17.42 9.97
CA THR A 181 -12.58 17.15 8.55
C THR A 181 -11.56 16.07 8.34
N LEU A 182 -11.99 14.98 7.70
CA LEU A 182 -11.14 13.88 7.25
C LEU A 182 -10.72 14.12 5.79
N SER A 183 -9.42 14.12 5.52
CA SER A 183 -8.83 14.15 4.18
C SER A 183 -8.36 12.76 3.77
N ILE A 184 -8.60 12.39 2.51
CA ILE A 184 -8.20 11.10 1.93
C ILE A 184 -7.47 11.34 0.61
N ASN A 185 -6.27 10.81 0.46
CA ASN A 185 -5.46 10.92 -0.76
C ASN A 185 -5.07 9.54 -1.29
N GLY A 186 -4.97 9.40 -2.61
CA GLY A 186 -4.38 8.23 -3.27
C GLY A 186 -2.86 8.36 -3.38
N GLN A 187 -2.10 7.29 -3.10
CA GLN A 187 -0.65 7.29 -3.20
C GLN A 187 -0.04 5.92 -3.50
N SER A 188 1.24 5.90 -3.89
CA SER A 188 1.96 4.67 -4.26
C SER A 188 2.38 3.80 -3.08
N ASN A 189 2.63 4.39 -1.91
CA ASN A 189 3.27 3.74 -0.75
C ASN A 189 2.51 3.98 0.56
#